data_AF-A0A434L7L2-F1
#
_entry.id   AF-A0A434L7L2-F1
#
_cell.length_a   1.000
_cell.length_b   1.000
_cell.length_c   1.000
_cell.angle_alpha   90.00
_cell.angle_beta   90.00
_cell.angle_gamma   90.00
#
_symmetry.space_group_name_H-M   'P 1'
#
loop_
_entity.id
_entity.type
_entity.pdbx_description
1 polymer ?
#
loop_
_entity_poly.entity_id
_entity_poly.type
_entity_poly.pdbx_seq_one_letter_code
_entity_poly.pdbx_strand_id
1 'polypeptide(L)'
;AETTSDFDREKLQERLARLAGGVAVIRVGGATEVEVREKKDRIDDAMNATRAAVAEGILPGGGVALLRAGRALKKLKGSNEDQQVGIAIVRKAITWPARQIAINAGLEGSVVIAGILENDDNAYGYDAQSGVYGDLVSKGI
;
A
#
# COMPACT_ATOMS: atom_id res chain seq x y z
N ALA A 1 40.43 0.24 -0.95
CA ALA A 1 40.92 -0.79 -1.88
C ALA A 1 40.30 -0.47 -3.23
N GLU A 2 41.10 0.01 -4.18
CA GLU A 2 40.62 0.29 -5.54
C GLU A 2 40.55 -1.02 -6.32
N THR A 3 39.35 -1.39 -6.77
CA THR A 3 39.10 -2.57 -7.62
C THR A 3 38.78 -2.11 -9.05
N THR A 4 39.32 -2.84 -10.04
CA THR A 4 39.05 -2.61 -11.46
C THR A 4 37.77 -3.28 -11.94
N SER A 5 37.21 -4.20 -11.15
CA SER A 5 35.93 -4.88 -11.37
C SER A 5 34.78 -4.07 -10.75
N ASP A 6 33.79 -3.73 -11.56
CA ASP A 6 32.59 -3.01 -11.12
C ASP A 6 31.73 -3.86 -10.17
N PHE A 7 31.67 -5.18 -10.39
CA PHE A 7 30.97 -6.12 -9.51
C PHE A 7 31.56 -6.14 -8.10
N ASP A 8 32.89 -6.19 -7.99
CA ASP A 8 33.57 -6.20 -6.69
C ASP A 8 33.46 -4.86 -5.98
N ARG A 9 33.47 -3.75 -6.74
CA ARG A 9 33.28 -2.40 -6.20
C ARG A 9 31.91 -2.27 -5.54
N GLU A 10 30.85 -2.70 -6.23
CA GLU A 10 29.48 -2.65 -5.73
C GLU A 10 29.33 -3.50 -4.45
N LYS A 11 29.82 -4.75 -4.47
CA LYS A 11 29.72 -5.63 -3.28
C LYS A 11 30.53 -5.15 -2.09
N LEU A 12 31.71 -4.56 -2.31
CA LEU A 12 32.49 -3.96 -1.24
C LEU A 12 31.81 -2.70 -0.68
N GLN A 13 31.18 -1.89 -1.52
CA GLN A 13 30.42 -0.72 -1.10
C GLN A 13 29.17 -1.11 -0.29
N GLU A 14 28.41 -2.13 -0.71
CA GLU A 14 27.27 -2.65 0.08
C GLU A 14 27.71 -3.09 1.49
N ARG A 15 28.83 -3.82 1.58
CA ARG A 15 29.37 -4.28 2.87
C ARG A 15 29.88 -3.14 3.73
N LEU A 16 30.58 -2.17 3.12
CA LEU A 16 31.06 -0.98 3.81
C LEU A 16 29.89 -0.16 4.35
N ALA A 17 28.82 0.00 3.56
CA ALA A 17 27.61 0.70 3.98
C ALA A 17 26.94 0.02 5.18
N ARG A 18 26.87 -1.32 5.21
CA ARG A 18 26.34 -2.07 6.36
C ARG A 18 27.19 -1.93 7.61
N LEU A 19 28.53 -1.87 7.48
CA LEU A 19 29.45 -1.70 8.60
C LEU A 19 29.47 -0.26 9.13
N ALA A 20 29.47 0.72 8.24
CA ALA A 20 29.50 2.15 8.60
C ALA A 20 28.14 2.68 9.06
N GLY A 21 27.03 2.10 8.57
CA GLY A 21 25.67 2.57 8.86
C GLY A 21 25.21 2.36 10.31
N GLY A 22 25.88 1.49 11.07
CA GLY A 22 25.54 1.21 12.46
C GLY A 22 24.14 0.61 12.65
N VAL A 23 23.69 0.56 13.91
CA VAL A 23 22.35 0.07 14.27
C VAL A 23 21.65 1.10 15.14
N ALA A 24 20.56 1.66 14.62
CA ALA A 24 19.69 2.54 15.40
C ALA A 24 18.77 1.69 16.29
N VAL A 25 18.70 2.03 17.58
CA VAL A 25 17.82 1.36 18.55
C VAL A 25 16.77 2.35 19.05
N ILE A 26 15.49 2.05 18.78
CA ILE A 26 14.36 2.84 19.26
C ILE A 26 13.94 2.30 20.63
N ARG A 27 13.93 3.16 21.66
CA ARG A 27 13.47 2.81 23.01
C ARG A 27 12.09 3.41 23.23
N VAL A 28 11.09 2.54 23.41
CA VAL A 28 9.70 2.94 23.59
C VAL A 28 9.37 3.05 25.08
N GLY A 29 8.82 4.20 25.50
CA GLY A 29 8.41 4.47 26.88
C GLY A 29 6.90 4.65 27.02
N GLY A 30 6.39 4.44 28.23
CA GLY A 30 4.97 4.52 28.56
C GLY A 30 4.76 4.51 30.08
N ALA A 31 3.54 4.84 30.52
CA ALA A 31 3.22 4.95 31.94
C ALA A 31 2.96 3.57 32.58
N THR A 32 2.53 2.58 31.79
CA THR A 32 2.29 1.20 32.23
C THR A 32 2.91 0.21 31.26
N GLU A 33 3.17 -1.02 31.74
CA GLU A 33 3.72 -2.08 30.89
C GLU A 33 2.84 -2.40 29.67
N VAL A 34 1.52 -2.39 29.86
CA VAL A 34 0.54 -2.63 28.78
C VAL A 34 0.64 -1.56 27.70
N GLU A 35 0.76 -0.28 28.10
CA GLU A 35 0.93 0.82 27.16
C GLU A 35 2.26 0.77 26.41
N VAL A 36 3.35 0.39 27.09
CA VAL A 36 4.66 0.22 26.44
C VAL A 36 4.59 -0.86 25.37
N ARG A 37 3.93 -2.00 25.65
CA ARG A 37 3.76 -3.09 24.68
C ARG A 37 2.94 -2.64 23.47
N GLU A 38 1.80 -2.00 23.70
CA GLU A 38 0.94 -1.51 22.60
C GLU A 38 1.63 -0.45 21.74
N LYS A 39 2.35 0.50 22.35
CA LYS A 39 3.13 1.50 21.60
C LYS A 39 4.28 0.88 20.83
N LYS A 40 4.92 -0.14 21.40
CA LYS A 40 6.00 -0.86 20.72
C LYS A 40 5.48 -1.52 19.45
N ASP A 41 4.36 -2.23 19.53
CA ASP A 41 3.75 -2.91 18.38
C ASP A 41 3.38 -1.88 17.29
N ARG A 42 2.78 -0.73 17.66
CA ARG A 42 2.50 0.37 16.72
C ARG A 42 3.74 0.94 16.04
N ILE A 43 4.84 1.08 16.78
CA ILE A 43 6.10 1.62 16.23
C ILE A 43 6.74 0.60 15.30
N ASP A 44 6.71 -0.69 15.64
CA ASP A 44 7.22 -1.75 14.79
C ASP A 44 6.42 -1.80 13.47
N ASP A 45 5.09 -1.71 13.51
CA ASP A 45 4.24 -1.62 12.33
C ASP A 45 4.56 -0.38 11.47
N ALA A 46 4.67 0.80 12.09
CA ALA A 46 4.99 2.04 11.39
C ALA A 46 6.39 2.01 10.75
N MET A 47 7.39 1.44 11.43
CA MET A 47 8.74 1.27 10.89
C MET A 47 8.73 0.35 9.67
N ASN A 48 7.96 -0.74 9.71
CA ASN A 48 7.87 -1.66 8.59
C ASN A 48 7.13 -1.02 7.39
N ALA A 49 6.03 -0.30 7.65
CA ALA A 49 5.28 0.41 6.61
C ALA A 49 6.13 1.49 5.92
N THR A 50 6.87 2.30 6.70
CA THR A 50 7.75 3.34 6.15
C THR A 50 8.93 2.77 5.38
N ARG A 51 9.52 1.66 5.83
CA ARG A 51 10.57 0.95 5.06
C ARG A 51 10.06 0.46 3.72
N ALA A 52 8.86 -0.12 3.67
CA ALA A 52 8.24 -0.56 2.42
C ALA A 52 7.94 0.63 1.49
N ALA A 53 7.40 1.73 2.04
CA ALA A 53 7.10 2.94 1.29
C ALA A 53 8.35 3.59 0.66
N VAL A 54 9.49 3.57 1.36
CA VAL A 54 10.76 4.08 0.82
C VAL A 54 11.31 3.18 -0.29
N ALA A 55 11.06 1.87 -0.24
CA ALA A 55 11.58 0.92 -1.21
C ALA A 55 10.79 0.90 -2.53
N GLU A 56 9.45 0.86 -2.46
CA GLU A 56 8.58 0.66 -3.62
C GLU A 56 7.69 1.88 -3.96
N GLY A 57 7.74 2.91 -3.12
CA GLY A 57 6.88 4.10 -3.23
C GLY A 57 5.53 3.93 -2.52
N ILE A 58 4.64 4.89 -2.73
CA ILE A 58 3.30 4.93 -2.14
C ILE A 58 2.23 5.05 -3.22
N LEU A 59 1.04 4.55 -2.90
CA LEU A 59 -0.15 4.66 -3.72
C LEU A 59 -1.33 5.13 -2.85
N PRO A 60 -2.40 5.70 -3.44
CA PRO A 60 -3.60 6.07 -2.70
C PRO A 60 -4.22 4.85 -2.03
N GLY A 61 -4.53 4.96 -0.73
CA GLY A 61 -5.10 3.88 0.06
C GLY A 61 -6.59 3.66 -0.18
N GLY A 62 -7.29 3.19 0.85
CA GLY A 62 -8.74 2.94 0.79
C GLY A 62 -9.18 1.88 -0.22
N GLY A 63 -8.24 1.07 -0.74
CA GLY A 63 -8.48 0.13 -1.84
C GLY A 63 -8.62 0.78 -3.22
N VAL A 64 -8.38 2.10 -3.35
CA VAL A 64 -8.47 2.83 -4.62
C VAL A 64 -7.43 2.36 -5.62
N ALA A 65 -6.18 2.15 -5.18
CA ALA A 65 -5.12 1.63 -6.04
C ALA A 65 -5.53 0.32 -6.76
N LEU A 66 -6.16 -0.61 -6.04
CA LEU A 66 -6.66 -1.86 -6.60
C LEU A 66 -7.81 -1.65 -7.60
N LEU A 67 -8.75 -0.76 -7.28
CA LEU A 67 -9.84 -0.39 -8.20
C LEU A 67 -9.30 0.19 -9.51
N ARG A 68 -8.31 1.07 -9.42
CA ARG A 68 -7.65 1.71 -10.59
C ARG A 68 -6.89 0.68 -11.41
N ALA A 69 -6.11 -0.21 -10.77
CA ALA A 69 -5.41 -1.31 -11.43
C ALA A 69 -6.38 -2.22 -12.20
N GLY A 70 -7.60 -2.41 -11.71
CA GLY A 70 -8.66 -3.15 -12.38
C GLY A 70 -9.05 -2.63 -13.77
N ARG A 71 -8.76 -1.36 -14.09
CA ARG A 71 -8.98 -0.80 -15.44
C ARG A 71 -8.09 -1.49 -16.49
N ALA A 72 -6.87 -1.88 -16.13
CA ALA A 72 -5.97 -2.62 -17.02
C ALA A 72 -6.54 -4.00 -17.38
N LEU A 73 -7.16 -4.68 -16.41
CA LEU A 73 -7.78 -5.99 -16.60
C LEU A 73 -9.00 -5.97 -17.55
N LYS A 74 -9.64 -4.81 -17.75
CA LYS A 74 -10.75 -4.70 -18.74
C LYS A 74 -10.29 -4.90 -20.18
N LYS A 75 -9.03 -4.56 -20.48
CA LYS A 75 -8.45 -4.68 -21.84
C LYS A 75 -7.77 -6.04 -22.06
N LEU A 76 -7.53 -6.79 -20.99
CA LEU A 76 -6.87 -8.08 -21.04
C LEU A 76 -7.82 -9.15 -21.59
N LYS A 77 -7.35 -9.91 -22.57
CA LYS A 77 -8.07 -11.04 -23.17
C LYS A 77 -7.31 -12.33 -22.88
N GLY A 78 -8.02 -13.34 -22.38
CA GLY A 78 -7.47 -14.69 -22.24
C GLY A 78 -7.33 -15.40 -23.58
N SER A 79 -6.48 -16.41 -23.64
CA SER A 79 -6.32 -17.26 -24.83
C SER A 79 -7.50 -18.22 -25.04
N ASN A 80 -8.29 -18.46 -23.99
CA ASN A 80 -9.49 -19.31 -24.00
C ASN A 80 -10.53 -18.79 -23.00
N GLU A 81 -11.72 -19.38 -23.00
CA GLU A 81 -12.83 -18.97 -22.12
C GLU A 81 -12.51 -19.15 -20.63
N ASP A 82 -11.82 -20.23 -20.25
CA ASP A 82 -11.43 -20.48 -18.85
C ASP A 82 -10.53 -19.37 -18.29
N GLN A 83 -9.54 -18.94 -19.08
CA GLN A 83 -8.69 -17.81 -18.72
C GLN A 83 -9.48 -16.50 -18.64
N GLN A 84 -10.46 -16.30 -19.54
CA GLN A 84 -11.31 -15.12 -19.49
C GLN A 84 -12.18 -15.09 -18.22
N VAL A 85 -12.68 -16.24 -17.77
CA VAL A 85 -13.38 -16.40 -16.48
C VAL A 85 -12.42 -16.08 -15.33
N GLY A 86 -11.18 -16.60 -15.37
CA GLY A 86 -10.15 -16.28 -14.38
C GLY A 86 -9.88 -14.77 -14.25
N ILE A 87 -9.73 -14.07 -15.38
CA ILE A 87 -9.57 -12.60 -15.40
C ILE A 87 -10.78 -11.92 -14.77
N ALA A 88 -12.00 -12.38 -15.06
CA ALA A 88 -13.21 -11.82 -14.49
C ALA A 88 -13.30 -12.03 -12.96
N ILE A 89 -12.85 -13.18 -12.45
CA ILE A 89 -12.77 -13.48 -11.01
C ILE A 89 -11.83 -12.49 -10.32
N VAL A 90 -10.60 -12.33 -10.83
CA VAL A 90 -9.63 -11.38 -10.25
C VAL A 90 -10.18 -9.97 -10.30
N ARG A 91 -10.78 -9.56 -11.42
CA ARG A 91 -11.41 -8.23 -11.57
C ARG A 91 -12.52 -7.99 -10.55
N LYS A 92 -13.25 -9.03 -10.14
CA LYS A 92 -14.24 -8.93 -9.06
C LYS A 92 -13.58 -8.93 -7.68
N ALA A 93 -12.53 -9.72 -7.46
CA ALA A 93 -11.84 -9.82 -6.18
C ALA A 93 -11.21 -8.48 -5.75
N ILE A 94 -10.54 -7.78 -6.68
CA ILE A 94 -9.85 -6.51 -6.40
C ILE A 94 -10.78 -5.37 -5.98
N THR A 95 -12.10 -5.47 -6.20
CA THR A 95 -13.05 -4.43 -5.77
C THR A 95 -13.53 -4.62 -4.34
N TRP A 96 -13.36 -5.81 -3.76
CA TRP A 96 -13.83 -6.13 -2.42
C TRP A 96 -13.16 -5.34 -1.29
N PRO A 97 -11.85 -5.03 -1.31
CA PRO A 97 -11.24 -4.27 -0.22
C PRO A 97 -11.89 -2.90 -0.02
N ALA A 98 -12.05 -2.11 -1.09
CA ALA A 98 -12.75 -0.83 -1.03
C ALA A 98 -14.23 -0.99 -0.63
N ARG A 99 -14.89 -2.04 -1.14
CA ARG A 99 -16.28 -2.36 -0.78
C ARG A 99 -16.43 -2.65 0.70
N GLN A 100 -15.52 -3.44 1.27
CA GLN A 100 -15.57 -3.86 2.66
C GLN A 100 -15.33 -2.67 3.59
N ILE A 101 -14.41 -1.78 3.24
CA ILE A 101 -14.18 -0.52 3.97
C ILE A 101 -15.48 0.31 3.99
N ALA A 102 -16.14 0.47 2.85
CA ALA A 102 -17.41 1.19 2.78
C ALA A 102 -18.53 0.53 3.60
N ILE A 103 -18.65 -0.80 3.56
CA ILE A 103 -19.64 -1.56 4.35
C ILE A 103 -19.37 -1.40 5.84
N ASN A 104 -18.12 -1.49 6.28
CA ASN A 104 -17.74 -1.29 7.67
C ASN A 104 -18.02 0.14 8.16
N ALA A 105 -18.02 1.12 7.25
CA ALA A 105 -18.43 2.49 7.51
C ALA A 105 -19.96 2.71 7.45
N GLY A 106 -20.75 1.65 7.26
CA GLY A 106 -22.22 1.71 7.23
C GLY A 106 -22.81 2.20 5.90
N LEU A 107 -22.01 2.20 4.83
CA LEU A 107 -22.40 2.72 3.52
C LEU A 107 -22.59 1.60 2.49
N GLU A 108 -23.31 1.92 1.43
CA GLU A 108 -23.46 0.99 0.32
C GLU A 108 -22.20 0.98 -0.55
N GLY A 109 -21.37 -0.07 -0.41
CA GLY A 109 -20.09 -0.16 -1.11
C GLY A 109 -20.17 -0.12 -2.63
N SER A 110 -21.30 -0.49 -3.25
CA SER A 110 -21.52 -0.34 -4.69
C SER A 110 -21.54 1.13 -5.12
N VAL A 111 -22.23 1.98 -4.33
CA VAL A 111 -22.34 3.43 -4.57
C VAL A 111 -20.99 4.10 -4.40
N VAL A 112 -20.24 3.72 -3.36
CA VAL A 112 -18.90 4.25 -3.09
C VAL A 112 -17.93 3.91 -4.22
N ILE A 113 -17.90 2.65 -4.65
CA ILE A 113 -17.03 2.24 -5.76
C ILE A 113 -17.40 2.95 -7.06
N ALA A 114 -18.69 3.10 -7.36
CA ALA A 114 -19.15 3.83 -8.53
C ALA A 114 -18.69 5.29 -8.49
N GLY A 115 -18.89 5.98 -7.36
CA GLY A 115 -18.47 7.38 -7.19
C GLY A 115 -16.95 7.57 -7.30
N ILE A 116 -16.14 6.62 -6.81
CA ILE A 116 -14.69 6.65 -7.01
C ILE A 116 -14.34 6.53 -8.51
N LEU A 117 -14.99 5.59 -9.21
CA LEU A 117 -14.68 5.27 -10.60
C LEU A 117 -15.19 6.31 -11.61
N GLU A 118 -16.16 7.15 -11.24
CA GLU A 118 -16.67 8.27 -12.04
C GLU A 118 -15.63 9.36 -12.29
N ASN A 119 -14.71 9.57 -11.34
CA ASN A 119 -13.57 10.47 -11.53
C ASN A 119 -12.37 9.69 -12.07
N ASP A 120 -11.65 10.26 -13.03
CA ASP A 120 -10.46 9.66 -13.64
C ASP A 120 -9.15 9.97 -12.91
N ASP A 121 -9.16 10.88 -11.95
CA ASP A 121 -8.00 11.15 -11.10
C ASP A 121 -7.64 9.90 -10.28
N ASN A 122 -6.37 9.49 -10.34
CA ASN A 122 -5.85 8.33 -9.63
C ASN A 122 -5.90 8.51 -8.12
N ALA A 123 -5.73 9.74 -7.62
CA ALA A 123 -5.73 10.04 -6.19
C ALA A 123 -7.15 10.23 -5.63
N TYR A 124 -8.14 10.42 -6.50
CA TYR A 124 -9.53 10.59 -6.09
C TYR A 124 -10.11 9.29 -5.54
N GLY A 125 -10.58 9.35 -4.30
CA GLY A 125 -11.13 8.24 -3.55
C GLY A 125 -12.19 8.66 -2.55
N TYR A 126 -12.58 7.73 -1.70
CA TYR A 126 -13.53 7.97 -0.62
C TYR A 126 -12.83 7.79 0.73
N ASP A 127 -12.80 8.84 1.54
CA ASP A 127 -12.32 8.76 2.90
C ASP A 127 -13.45 8.27 3.81
N ALA A 128 -13.35 7.01 4.26
CA ALA A 128 -14.35 6.38 5.11
C ALA A 128 -14.34 6.91 6.56
N GLN A 129 -13.27 7.58 6.99
CA GLN A 129 -13.18 8.16 8.33
C GLN A 129 -13.95 9.49 8.39
N SER A 130 -13.81 10.34 7.36
CA SER A 130 -14.50 11.65 7.30
C SER A 130 -15.80 11.62 6.50
N GLY A 131 -16.06 10.55 5.74
CA GLY A 131 -17.29 10.38 4.97
C GLY A 131 -17.35 11.21 3.67
N VAL A 132 -16.20 11.67 3.16
CA VAL A 132 -16.13 12.57 2.00
C VAL A 132 -15.18 12.07 0.91
N TYR A 133 -15.58 12.29 -0.34
CA TYR A 133 -14.69 12.07 -1.48
C TYR A 133 -13.60 13.14 -1.56
N GLY A 134 -12.50 12.82 -2.22
CA GLY A 134 -11.40 13.76 -2.49
C GLY A 134 -10.10 13.05 -2.79
N ASP A 135 -9.03 13.84 -2.84
CA ASP A 135 -7.66 13.32 -2.97
C ASP A 135 -7.23 12.63 -1.67
N LEU A 136 -7.02 11.32 -1.73
CA LEU A 136 -6.60 10.50 -0.59
C LEU A 136 -5.14 10.74 -0.19
N VAL A 137 -4.26 11.03 -1.17
CA VAL A 137 -2.85 11.29 -0.89
C VAL A 137 -2.72 12.58 -0.08
N SER A 138 -3.45 13.63 -0.47
CA SER A 138 -3.50 14.89 0.28
C SER A 138 -4.12 14.73 1.68
N LYS A 139 -4.98 13.74 1.88
CA LYS A 139 -5.57 13.38 3.19
C LYS A 139 -4.70 12.43 4.01
N GLY A 140 -3.60 11.92 3.46
CA GLY A 140 -2.71 10.97 4.14
C GLY A 140 -3.26 9.54 4.18
N ILE A 141 -4.03 9.13 3.16
CA ILE A 141 -4.69 7.82 3.05
C ILE A 141 -4.14 7.02 1.86
#